data_AF-A0AAD9HLT0-F1
#
_entry.id   AF-A0AAD9HLT0-F1
#
_cell.length_a   1.000
_cell.length_b   1.000
_cell.length_c   1.000
_cell.angle_alpha   90.00
_cell.angle_beta   90.00
_cell.angle_gamma   90.00
#
_symmetry.space_group_name_H-M   'P 1'
#
loop_
_entity.id
_entity.type
_entity.pdbx_description
1 polymer ?
#
loop_
_entity_poly.entity_id
_entity_poly.type
_entity_poly.pdbx_seq_one_letter_code
_entity_poly.pdbx_strand_id
1 'polypeptide(L)'
;MLNHMFLCLVLLGLSSLAASSVPYARDGDTAVGDKWRPYDQVGIFQQGAASGLEGILELRFMPMLNDASGCFPYAAVDKDGNHGMGLKPTGKSGGDCRDDSKGQIYARVGTSNGRTGVMYSWYLPKVQTDTEHHKHWYLSIVVWVHSDCNPAADDCNIVGVSYSSGAETYDTSMSGETLYSSGHNGTGPGKTHPIVGYDGQVKLFPSQDGDQHVLSPPLISWEELSLAARQQLNGFQYENARCPFNDNNFQASLDAAFNESFYTSLTSRSTKPSVPQPPPPSSRAKGPDLVCMNQGPSFNPSNCVFSPIQDDGSVLDLTDAEAILRFMNVKTFMRYFKGSRADLTNTCVFYTKAVSPARKNVGLAITATKWACEESQKRRYTMWHLLPNAMDAASHPGVRDFYTPQKVGGWLDALRIAQEKYEATKPPGVVPPFNRYFQTGSQAMAEACYGDIVIVTETPSELAQYEPGKKYQVASRTNVFWSHERPVIQRKVKAGQATLYVLDANTKKTYKVTDIDTFKIGPAVKLRRDLSSAYETSDIFERSRMQASGNFCKTSGLGSLRSGQDWFGS
;
A
#
# COMPACT_ATOMS: atom_id res chain seq x y z
N MET A 1 5.48 -82.38 -38.72
CA MET A 1 4.73 -81.87 -37.55
C MET A 1 4.58 -80.36 -37.71
N LEU A 2 3.33 -79.87 -37.70
CA LEU A 2 2.80 -78.54 -37.29
C LEU A 2 3.72 -77.29 -37.37
N ASN A 3 3.30 -76.05 -37.66
CA ASN A 3 2.05 -75.37 -38.02
C ASN A 3 2.44 -73.88 -38.27
N HIS A 4 1.68 -73.21 -39.14
CA HIS A 4 1.31 -71.77 -39.21
C HIS A 4 2.03 -70.60 -38.48
N MET A 5 2.06 -69.48 -39.23
CA MET A 5 1.58 -68.10 -38.90
C MET A 5 2.55 -66.95 -38.55
N PHE A 6 2.60 -65.98 -39.48
CA PHE A 6 2.50 -64.51 -39.34
C PHE A 6 2.70 -63.86 -37.96
N LEU A 7 3.60 -62.86 -37.90
CA LEU A 7 3.21 -61.49 -37.48
C LEU A 7 4.23 -60.43 -37.93
N CYS A 8 3.72 -59.39 -38.60
CA CYS A 8 4.40 -58.14 -38.95
C CYS A 8 4.85 -57.35 -37.72
N LEU A 9 6.03 -56.72 -37.79
CA LEU A 9 6.29 -55.44 -37.13
C LEU A 9 7.25 -54.60 -37.97
N VAL A 10 6.67 -53.64 -38.68
CA VAL A 10 7.37 -52.51 -39.31
C VAL A 10 7.57 -51.46 -38.22
N LEU A 11 8.82 -51.22 -37.82
CA LEU A 11 9.20 -50.05 -37.03
C LEU A 11 9.81 -49.02 -37.98
N LEU A 12 8.95 -48.10 -38.44
CA LEU A 12 9.35 -46.85 -39.07
C LEU A 12 10.09 -45.99 -38.02
N GLY A 13 11.38 -45.73 -38.26
CA GLY A 13 12.13 -44.74 -37.51
C GLY A 13 11.56 -43.35 -37.77
N LEU A 14 10.92 -42.75 -36.76
CA LEU A 14 10.65 -41.33 -36.73
C LEU A 14 11.98 -40.58 -36.56
N SER A 15 12.54 -40.09 -37.66
CA SER A 15 13.50 -38.99 -37.65
C SER A 15 12.79 -37.75 -37.10
N SER A 16 13.13 -37.35 -35.88
CA SER A 16 12.73 -36.07 -35.32
C SER A 16 13.31 -34.95 -36.19
N LEU A 17 12.48 -34.33 -37.03
CA LEU A 17 12.73 -32.99 -37.54
C LEU A 17 12.73 -32.06 -36.33
N ALA A 18 13.90 -31.80 -35.76
CA ALA A 18 14.09 -30.63 -34.95
C ALA A 18 13.79 -29.44 -35.88
N ALA A 19 12.64 -28.80 -35.68
CA ALA A 19 12.36 -27.51 -36.26
C ALA A 19 13.44 -26.57 -35.74
N SER A 20 14.47 -26.34 -36.55
CA SER A 20 15.41 -25.26 -36.39
C SER A 20 14.59 -23.97 -36.39
N SER A 21 14.39 -23.41 -35.21
CA SER A 21 13.94 -22.03 -35.06
C SER A 21 14.99 -21.15 -35.70
N VAL A 22 14.74 -20.77 -36.96
CA VAL A 22 15.45 -19.67 -37.60
C VAL A 22 15.24 -18.46 -36.68
N PRO A 23 16.28 -17.86 -36.08
CA PRO A 23 16.12 -16.59 -35.40
C PRO A 23 15.80 -15.58 -36.49
N TYR A 24 14.51 -15.31 -36.66
CA TYR A 24 14.06 -14.14 -37.40
C TYR A 24 14.82 -12.96 -36.84
N ALA A 25 15.41 -12.16 -37.72
CA ALA A 25 15.94 -10.85 -37.36
C ALA A 25 14.86 -10.15 -36.52
N ARG A 26 15.19 -9.90 -35.26
CA ARG A 26 14.35 -9.06 -34.41
C ARG A 26 14.37 -7.70 -35.07
N ASP A 27 13.18 -7.16 -35.34
CA ASP A 27 12.95 -5.73 -35.55
C ASP A 27 13.60 -4.95 -34.38
N GLY A 28 13.69 -3.62 -34.42
CA GLY A 28 14.47 -2.82 -33.44
C GLY A 28 14.08 -2.97 -31.96
N ASP A 29 13.07 -3.78 -31.66
CA ASP A 29 12.58 -4.09 -30.33
C ASP A 29 13.63 -4.82 -29.45
N THR A 30 13.82 -4.34 -28.23
CA THR A 30 14.72 -4.97 -27.25
C THR A 30 14.04 -5.20 -25.91
N ALA A 31 14.30 -6.37 -25.33
CA ALA A 31 13.85 -6.77 -24.01
C ALA A 31 15.04 -6.88 -23.05
N VAL A 32 14.86 -6.45 -21.79
CA VAL A 32 15.90 -6.61 -20.75
C VAL A 32 16.26 -8.09 -20.59
N GLY A 33 17.54 -8.40 -20.71
CA GLY A 33 18.05 -9.77 -20.60
C GLY A 33 17.52 -10.73 -21.67
N ASP A 34 17.03 -10.19 -22.79
CA ASP A 34 16.44 -10.94 -23.90
C ASP A 34 15.26 -11.85 -23.50
N LYS A 35 14.53 -11.44 -22.46
CA LYS A 35 13.40 -12.20 -21.92
C LYS A 35 12.13 -11.99 -22.75
N TRP A 36 11.89 -12.92 -23.66
CA TRP A 36 10.73 -12.91 -24.55
C TRP A 36 9.78 -14.09 -24.31
N ARG A 37 8.50 -13.84 -24.56
CA ARG A 37 7.44 -14.86 -24.65
C ARG A 37 6.54 -14.57 -25.84
N PRO A 38 5.97 -15.59 -26.50
CA PRO A 38 4.84 -15.39 -27.41
C PRO A 38 3.75 -14.54 -26.72
N TYR A 39 3.15 -13.59 -27.45
CA TYR A 39 2.22 -12.61 -26.87
C TYR A 39 1.03 -13.26 -26.16
N ASP A 40 0.60 -14.45 -26.60
CA ASP A 40 -0.50 -15.25 -26.06
C ASP A 40 -0.10 -16.18 -24.90
N GLN A 41 1.20 -16.24 -24.58
CA GLN A 41 1.79 -17.04 -23.51
C GLN A 41 2.34 -16.19 -22.36
N VAL A 42 2.20 -14.87 -22.42
CA VAL A 42 2.53 -13.98 -21.30
C VAL A 42 1.52 -14.24 -20.17
N GLY A 43 2.02 -14.54 -18.97
CA GLY A 43 1.17 -14.77 -17.81
C GLY A 43 0.51 -13.48 -17.33
N ILE A 44 -0.82 -13.49 -17.18
CA ILE A 44 -1.57 -12.37 -16.61
C ILE A 44 -1.31 -12.25 -15.09
N PHE A 45 -1.35 -11.03 -14.58
CA PHE A 45 -1.41 -10.76 -13.15
C PHE A 45 -2.85 -10.90 -12.67
N GLN A 46 -3.00 -11.45 -11.47
CA GLN A 46 -4.27 -11.34 -10.74
C GLN A 46 -4.54 -9.87 -10.41
N GLN A 47 -5.82 -9.52 -10.25
CA GLN A 47 -6.20 -8.16 -9.91
C GLN A 47 -5.51 -7.71 -8.61
N GLY A 48 -4.77 -6.61 -8.67
CA GLY A 48 -4.02 -6.05 -7.54
C GLY A 48 -3.91 -4.54 -7.68
N ALA A 49 -4.48 -3.81 -6.73
CA ALA A 49 -4.41 -2.35 -6.67
C ALA A 49 -3.38 -1.90 -5.62
N ALA A 50 -2.85 -0.68 -5.76
CA ALA A 50 -1.92 -0.11 -4.79
C ALA A 50 -2.54 -0.06 -3.38
N SER A 51 -1.70 -0.03 -2.35
CA SER A 51 -2.21 0.21 -1.00
C SER A 51 -2.67 1.66 -0.80
N GLY A 52 -3.74 1.89 -0.05
CA GLY A 52 -4.16 3.22 0.38
C GLY A 52 -5.04 3.97 -0.63
N LEU A 53 -4.91 5.31 -0.68
CA LEU A 53 -5.73 6.17 -1.53
C LEU A 53 -5.60 5.79 -3.01
N GLU A 54 -4.39 5.52 -3.47
CA GLU A 54 -4.11 5.19 -4.86
C GLU A 54 -4.92 3.99 -5.31
N GLY A 55 -4.89 2.87 -4.58
CA GLY A 55 -5.70 1.70 -4.93
C GLY A 55 -7.20 1.91 -4.83
N ILE A 56 -7.67 2.78 -3.92
CA ILE A 56 -9.09 3.14 -3.88
C ILE A 56 -9.48 3.88 -5.15
N LEU A 57 -8.66 4.82 -5.63
CA LEU A 57 -8.92 5.54 -6.88
C LEU A 57 -8.80 4.60 -8.09
N GLU A 58 -7.76 3.76 -8.14
CA GLU A 58 -7.55 2.76 -9.18
C GLU A 58 -8.76 1.82 -9.34
N LEU A 59 -9.30 1.32 -8.23
CA LEU A 59 -10.47 0.43 -8.28
C LEU A 59 -11.78 1.17 -8.53
N ARG A 60 -11.96 2.36 -7.93
CA ARG A 60 -13.21 3.15 -8.08
C ARG A 60 -13.39 3.63 -9.51
N PHE A 61 -12.33 4.06 -10.16
CA PHE A 61 -12.40 4.63 -11.51
C PHE A 61 -11.95 3.66 -12.60
N MET A 62 -11.83 2.36 -12.27
CA MET A 62 -11.37 1.33 -13.20
C MET A 62 -12.24 1.33 -14.46
N PRO A 63 -11.69 1.63 -15.65
CA PRO A 63 -12.49 1.74 -16.86
C PRO A 63 -12.88 0.37 -17.40
N MET A 64 -13.87 0.40 -18.28
CA MET A 64 -14.29 -0.73 -19.10
C MET A 64 -14.06 -0.37 -20.57
N LEU A 65 -13.72 -1.36 -21.40
CA LEU A 65 -13.36 -1.14 -22.80
C LEU A 65 -14.36 -1.81 -23.74
N ASN A 66 -15.11 -1.01 -24.49
CA ASN A 66 -15.89 -1.45 -25.65
C ASN A 66 -14.99 -1.50 -26.87
N ASP A 67 -14.58 -2.71 -27.23
CA ASP A 67 -13.79 -3.00 -28.42
C ASP A 67 -14.72 -3.39 -29.59
N ALA A 68 -14.81 -2.54 -30.59
CA ALA A 68 -15.56 -2.83 -31.82
C ALA A 68 -14.72 -3.58 -32.87
N SER A 69 -13.40 -3.37 -32.88
CA SER A 69 -12.49 -3.90 -33.90
C SER A 69 -11.03 -3.85 -33.44
N GLY A 70 -10.12 -4.52 -34.17
CA GLY A 70 -8.70 -4.59 -33.83
C GLY A 70 -8.37 -5.69 -32.80
N CYS A 71 -7.22 -5.55 -32.14
CA CYS A 71 -6.82 -6.49 -31.09
C CYS A 71 -7.47 -6.17 -29.75
N PHE A 72 -7.84 -7.20 -29.01
CA PHE A 72 -8.11 -7.08 -27.58
C PHE A 72 -6.83 -6.74 -26.81
N PRO A 73 -6.95 -6.20 -25.59
CA PRO A 73 -5.83 -6.06 -24.67
C PRO A 73 -5.18 -7.40 -24.33
N TYR A 74 -3.86 -7.40 -24.17
CA TYR A 74 -3.06 -8.53 -23.67
C TYR A 74 -2.16 -8.07 -22.51
N ALA A 75 -1.68 -8.99 -21.68
CA ALA A 75 -0.57 -8.71 -20.78
C ALA A 75 0.71 -8.43 -21.60
N ALA A 76 1.34 -7.28 -21.36
CA ALA A 76 2.60 -6.92 -22.00
C ALA A 76 3.79 -7.70 -21.42
N VAL A 77 3.75 -7.92 -20.10
CA VAL A 77 4.83 -8.53 -19.31
C VAL A 77 4.23 -9.45 -18.25
N ASP A 78 4.96 -10.51 -17.87
CA ASP A 78 4.59 -11.40 -16.76
C ASP A 78 5.38 -11.11 -15.47
N LYS A 79 5.02 -11.80 -14.38
CA LYS A 79 5.65 -11.67 -13.06
C LYS A 79 7.16 -11.95 -13.05
N ASP A 80 7.70 -12.68 -14.01
CA ASP A 80 9.12 -13.06 -14.08
C ASP A 80 9.91 -12.12 -15.01
N GLY A 81 9.24 -11.08 -15.54
CA GLY A 81 9.78 -10.08 -16.44
C GLY A 81 9.89 -10.55 -17.88
N ASN A 82 9.17 -11.60 -18.30
CA ASN A 82 9.15 -11.94 -19.71
C ASN A 82 8.19 -11.03 -20.46
N HIS A 83 8.68 -10.43 -21.54
CA HIS A 83 7.90 -9.52 -22.35
C HIS A 83 7.27 -10.24 -23.54
N GLY A 84 6.03 -9.89 -23.89
CA GLY A 84 5.37 -10.36 -25.10
C GLY A 84 6.12 -9.91 -26.35
N MET A 85 6.35 -10.84 -27.28
CA MET A 85 6.99 -10.59 -28.58
C MET A 85 6.15 -9.79 -29.57
N GLY A 86 4.92 -9.43 -29.16
CA GLY A 86 3.94 -8.82 -30.05
C GLY A 86 3.44 -9.79 -31.10
N LEU A 87 2.62 -9.27 -32.01
CA LEU A 87 2.06 -10.01 -33.13
C LEU A 87 2.43 -9.27 -34.40
N LYS A 88 2.89 -9.98 -35.43
CA LYS A 88 3.18 -9.33 -36.71
C LYS A 88 1.87 -8.76 -37.29
N PRO A 89 1.84 -7.53 -37.81
CA PRO A 89 0.65 -6.93 -38.42
C PRO A 89 0.39 -7.55 -39.79
N THR A 90 -0.11 -8.78 -39.79
CA THR A 90 -0.51 -9.51 -40.99
C THR A 90 -1.93 -10.02 -40.84
N GLY A 91 -2.59 -10.26 -41.98
CA GLY A 91 -3.97 -10.73 -42.00
C GLY A 91 -4.94 -9.61 -41.61
N LYS A 92 -6.00 -9.95 -40.87
CA LYS A 92 -6.99 -8.99 -40.37
C LYS A 92 -6.41 -8.18 -39.21
N SER A 93 -6.88 -6.95 -39.03
CA SER A 93 -6.44 -6.06 -37.94
C SER A 93 -6.62 -6.67 -36.55
N GLY A 94 -7.75 -7.36 -36.31
CA GLY A 94 -8.01 -8.17 -35.12
C GLY A 94 -7.72 -9.66 -35.27
N GLY A 95 -7.05 -10.08 -36.35
CA GLY A 95 -6.71 -11.48 -36.57
C GLY A 95 -5.68 -11.95 -35.55
N ASP A 96 -5.92 -13.11 -34.94
CA ASP A 96 -5.04 -13.78 -33.97
C ASP A 96 -4.77 -12.97 -32.69
N CYS A 97 -5.63 -12.00 -32.33
CA CYS A 97 -5.44 -11.21 -31.09
C CYS A 97 -6.77 -10.82 -30.43
N ARG A 98 -7.75 -11.72 -30.43
CA ARG A 98 -9.10 -11.49 -29.84
C ARG A 98 -9.46 -12.54 -28.79
N ASP A 99 -8.49 -12.93 -27.96
CA ASP A 99 -8.72 -13.77 -26.77
C ASP A 99 -8.83 -12.87 -25.53
N ASP A 100 -10.04 -12.73 -24.99
CA ASP A 100 -10.35 -11.85 -23.87
C ASP A 100 -9.76 -12.35 -22.54
N SER A 101 -9.39 -13.63 -22.44
CA SER A 101 -8.75 -14.22 -21.27
C SER A 101 -7.30 -13.76 -21.06
N LYS A 102 -6.72 -13.07 -22.04
CA LYS A 102 -5.32 -12.64 -22.07
C LYS A 102 -5.10 -11.20 -21.62
N GLY A 103 -6.16 -10.45 -21.41
CA GLY A 103 -6.09 -9.02 -21.14
C GLY A 103 -5.53 -8.67 -19.76
N GLN A 104 -5.02 -7.44 -19.66
CA GLN A 104 -4.60 -6.79 -18.43
C GLN A 104 -4.90 -5.28 -18.54
N ILE A 105 -5.33 -4.66 -17.45
CA ILE A 105 -5.29 -3.20 -17.28
C ILE A 105 -4.11 -2.85 -16.38
N TYR A 106 -3.26 -1.91 -16.82
CA TYR A 106 -2.20 -1.34 -15.98
C TYR A 106 -2.68 -0.01 -15.42
N ALA A 107 -2.48 0.22 -14.12
CA ALA A 107 -2.88 1.46 -13.47
C ALA A 107 -1.72 2.15 -12.75
N ARG A 108 -1.71 3.49 -12.79
CA ARG A 108 -0.76 4.29 -12.02
C ARG A 108 -1.36 5.64 -11.67
N VAL A 109 -1.32 6.01 -10.39
CA VAL A 109 -1.79 7.29 -9.87
C VAL A 109 -0.65 8.30 -9.83
N GLY A 110 -0.95 9.55 -10.18
CA GLY A 110 0.03 10.63 -10.09
C GLY A 110 -0.62 12.00 -10.11
N THR A 111 0.21 13.03 -10.18
CA THR A 111 -0.25 14.41 -10.18
C THR A 111 0.33 15.21 -11.33
N SER A 112 -0.48 16.04 -11.98
CA SER A 112 -0.03 17.10 -12.87
C SER A 112 -0.69 18.40 -12.46
N ASN A 113 0.07 19.51 -12.43
CA ASN A 113 -0.44 20.83 -12.03
C ASN A 113 -1.21 20.83 -10.69
N GLY A 114 -0.74 20.03 -9.72
CA GLY A 114 -1.38 19.91 -8.40
C GLY A 114 -2.74 19.18 -8.40
N ARG A 115 -3.11 18.55 -9.51
CA ARG A 115 -4.34 17.76 -9.65
C ARG A 115 -4.02 16.28 -9.74
N THR A 116 -4.87 15.45 -9.13
CA THR A 116 -4.69 13.98 -9.12
C THR A 116 -5.32 13.38 -10.37
N GLY A 117 -4.55 12.55 -11.06
CA GLY A 117 -5.00 11.76 -12.20
C GLY A 117 -4.70 10.27 -11.98
N VAL A 118 -5.62 9.41 -12.40
CA VAL A 118 -5.41 7.97 -12.45
C VAL A 118 -5.25 7.57 -13.91
N MET A 119 -4.05 7.13 -14.28
CA MET A 119 -3.80 6.61 -15.61
C MET A 119 -4.15 5.12 -15.66
N TYR A 120 -4.92 4.74 -16.67
CA TYR A 120 -5.19 3.35 -17.01
C TYR A 120 -4.67 3.09 -18.42
N SER A 121 -4.06 1.92 -18.63
CA SER A 121 -3.49 1.58 -19.93
C SER A 121 -3.69 0.11 -20.29
N TRP A 122 -3.85 -0.14 -21.58
CA TRP A 122 -3.94 -1.45 -22.19
C TRP A 122 -2.81 -1.62 -23.20
N TYR A 123 -2.28 -2.83 -23.29
CA TYR A 123 -1.30 -3.19 -24.32
C TYR A 123 -1.97 -4.04 -25.40
N LEU A 124 -1.66 -3.73 -26.66
CA LEU A 124 -2.08 -4.50 -27.83
C LEU A 124 -0.88 -5.22 -28.44
N PRO A 125 -0.99 -6.50 -28.83
CA PRO A 125 0.08 -7.21 -29.52
C PRO A 125 0.49 -6.57 -30.86
N LYS A 126 -0.46 -5.91 -31.55
CA LYS A 126 -0.24 -5.16 -32.78
C LYS A 126 -1.27 -4.05 -32.94
N VAL A 127 -0.93 -3.09 -33.79
CA VAL A 127 -1.86 -2.12 -34.38
C VAL A 127 -1.77 -2.25 -35.90
N GLN A 128 -2.92 -2.19 -36.56
CA GLN A 128 -3.01 -2.37 -38.01
C GLN A 128 -4.12 -1.49 -38.57
N THR A 129 -3.74 -0.27 -38.92
CA THR A 129 -4.56 0.78 -39.54
C THR A 129 -3.91 1.25 -40.84
N ASP A 130 -4.51 2.24 -41.50
CA ASP A 130 -3.92 2.86 -42.70
C ASP A 130 -2.67 3.69 -42.37
N THR A 131 -2.51 4.15 -41.12
CA THR A 131 -1.42 5.02 -40.69
C THR A 131 -0.40 4.34 -39.78
N GLU A 132 -0.81 3.32 -39.03
CA GLU A 132 0.04 2.56 -38.10
C GLU A 132 -0.04 1.07 -38.41
N HIS A 133 1.11 0.44 -38.64
CA HIS A 133 1.17 -0.95 -39.10
C HIS A 133 2.38 -1.69 -38.54
N HIS A 134 2.36 -1.96 -37.24
CA HIS A 134 3.51 -2.51 -36.53
C HIS A 134 3.08 -3.37 -35.33
N LYS A 135 4.06 -4.08 -34.75
CA LYS A 135 3.86 -4.76 -33.47
C LYS A 135 3.75 -3.73 -32.36
N HIS A 136 3.03 -4.10 -31.31
CA HIS A 136 2.92 -3.35 -30.06
C HIS A 136 2.16 -2.02 -30.19
N TRP A 137 1.20 -1.80 -29.30
CA TRP A 137 0.60 -0.49 -29.08
C TRP A 137 0.16 -0.37 -27.63
N TYR A 138 0.14 0.86 -27.12
CA TYR A 138 -0.44 1.16 -25.82
C TYR A 138 -1.59 2.14 -26.00
N LEU A 139 -2.75 1.76 -25.47
CA LEU A 139 -3.89 2.63 -25.31
C LEU A 139 -3.89 3.14 -23.87
N SER A 140 -4.29 4.39 -23.63
CA SER A 140 -4.44 4.87 -22.25
C SER A 140 -5.49 5.96 -22.09
N ILE A 141 -6.09 6.00 -20.90
CA ILE A 141 -6.86 7.14 -20.45
C ILE A 141 -6.27 7.70 -19.16
N VAL A 142 -6.59 8.95 -18.85
CA VAL A 142 -6.36 9.53 -17.52
C VAL A 142 -7.69 10.03 -16.97
N VAL A 143 -8.11 9.49 -15.84
CA VAL A 143 -9.29 9.96 -15.10
C VAL A 143 -8.84 11.02 -14.11
N TRP A 144 -9.32 12.24 -14.27
CA TRP A 144 -9.01 13.38 -13.42
C TRP A 144 -10.03 13.52 -12.30
N VAL A 145 -9.51 13.73 -11.09
CA VAL A 145 -10.31 13.72 -9.87
C VAL A 145 -10.36 15.12 -9.26
N HIS A 146 -11.53 15.49 -8.73
CA HIS A 146 -11.70 16.74 -8.01
C HIS A 146 -10.78 16.82 -6.77
N SER A 147 -10.29 18.01 -6.44
CA SER A 147 -9.33 18.23 -5.33
C SER A 147 -9.89 18.00 -3.93
N ASP A 148 -11.21 17.88 -3.78
CA ASP A 148 -11.86 17.52 -2.51
C ASP A 148 -12.11 16.02 -2.36
N CYS A 149 -11.57 15.20 -3.27
CA CYS A 149 -11.77 13.76 -3.25
C CYS A 149 -11.52 13.18 -1.86
N ASN A 150 -12.63 12.76 -1.25
CA ASN A 150 -12.64 12.11 0.03
C ASN A 150 -13.20 10.70 -0.16
N PRO A 151 -12.33 9.70 -0.35
CA PRO A 151 -12.80 8.36 -0.62
C PRO A 151 -13.58 7.74 0.54
N ALA A 152 -13.36 8.23 1.77
CA ALA A 152 -14.08 7.78 2.95
C ALA A 152 -15.52 8.33 3.03
N ALA A 153 -15.82 9.44 2.33
CA ALA A 153 -17.16 9.99 2.20
C ALA A 153 -17.85 9.57 0.89
N ASP A 154 -17.21 8.70 0.10
CA ASP A 154 -17.62 8.36 -1.26
C ASP A 154 -17.72 9.59 -2.19
N ASP A 155 -17.00 10.66 -1.84
CA ASP A 155 -17.09 11.97 -2.49
C ASP A 155 -15.81 12.21 -3.31
N CYS A 156 -15.49 11.29 -4.20
CA CYS A 156 -14.44 11.48 -5.21
C CYS A 156 -15.10 11.62 -6.56
N ASN A 157 -15.23 12.87 -7.00
CA ASN A 157 -15.90 13.21 -8.25
C ASN A 157 -14.89 13.22 -9.40
N ILE A 158 -15.27 12.60 -10.51
CA ILE A 158 -14.54 12.70 -11.77
C ILE A 158 -14.85 14.07 -12.36
N VAL A 159 -13.80 14.83 -12.67
CA VAL A 159 -13.93 16.17 -13.30
C VAL A 159 -13.63 16.11 -14.80
N GLY A 160 -12.94 15.08 -15.24
CA GLY A 160 -12.75 14.82 -16.65
C GLY A 160 -12.00 13.53 -16.94
N VAL A 161 -12.02 13.11 -18.20
CA VAL A 161 -11.30 11.97 -18.72
C VAL A 161 -10.56 12.40 -19.98
N SER A 162 -9.27 12.10 -20.03
CA SER A 162 -8.41 12.33 -21.19
C SER A 162 -8.19 11.01 -21.91
N TYR A 163 -8.31 10.99 -23.24
CA TYR A 163 -8.23 9.79 -24.06
C TYR A 163 -6.99 9.82 -24.95
N SER A 164 -6.18 8.76 -24.97
CA SER A 164 -5.01 8.70 -25.86
C SER A 164 -5.44 8.83 -27.33
N SER A 165 -4.84 9.77 -28.05
CA SER A 165 -5.09 10.04 -29.47
C SER A 165 -3.89 9.73 -30.38
N GLY A 166 -2.82 9.20 -29.78
CA GLY A 166 -1.54 8.81 -30.37
C GLY A 166 -0.59 8.29 -29.27
N ALA A 167 0.68 8.06 -29.58
CA ALA A 167 1.65 7.53 -28.62
C ALA A 167 1.89 8.43 -27.39
N GLU A 168 1.76 9.75 -27.56
CA GLU A 168 2.07 10.75 -26.53
C GLU A 168 1.04 11.88 -26.42
N THR A 169 -0.09 11.77 -27.14
CA THR A 169 -1.11 12.83 -27.22
C THR A 169 -2.42 12.36 -26.62
N TYR A 170 -3.17 13.30 -26.06
CA TYR A 170 -4.47 13.05 -25.46
C TYR A 170 -5.51 14.01 -26.01
N ASP A 171 -6.71 13.50 -26.28
CA ASP A 171 -7.91 14.30 -26.49
C ASP A 171 -8.63 14.49 -25.16
N THR A 172 -8.89 15.75 -24.83
CA THR A 172 -9.56 16.18 -23.59
C THR A 172 -10.92 16.81 -23.88
N SER A 173 -11.23 17.08 -25.15
CA SER A 173 -12.45 17.77 -25.57
C SER A 173 -13.70 16.88 -25.45
N MET A 174 -13.52 15.57 -25.58
CA MET A 174 -14.61 14.58 -25.53
C MET A 174 -15.02 14.19 -24.12
N SER A 175 -14.38 14.74 -23.07
CA SER A 175 -14.62 14.32 -21.69
C SER A 175 -16.10 14.44 -21.26
N GLY A 176 -16.84 15.43 -21.78
CA GLY A 176 -18.25 15.65 -21.45
C GLY A 176 -19.20 14.57 -21.97
N GLU A 177 -18.75 13.72 -22.91
CA GLU A 177 -19.54 12.65 -23.52
C GLU A 177 -19.35 11.30 -22.81
N THR A 178 -18.48 11.25 -21.79
CA THR A 178 -18.13 10.00 -21.09
C THR A 178 -19.33 9.39 -20.39
N LEU A 179 -19.69 8.17 -20.78
CA LEU A 179 -20.62 7.33 -20.03
C LEU A 179 -19.90 6.66 -18.85
N TYR A 180 -20.62 6.50 -17.74
CA TYR A 180 -20.12 5.82 -16.55
C TYR A 180 -21.06 4.69 -16.12
N SER A 181 -20.48 3.55 -15.74
CA SER A 181 -21.20 2.44 -15.11
C SER A 181 -20.89 2.34 -13.62
N SER A 182 -21.76 1.65 -12.89
CA SER A 182 -21.59 1.33 -11.46
C SER A 182 -20.62 0.18 -11.19
N GLY A 183 -20.06 -0.45 -12.22
CA GLY A 183 -19.12 -1.58 -12.10
C GLY A 183 -19.49 -2.68 -13.09
N HIS A 184 -18.86 -3.86 -12.98
CA HIS A 184 -19.19 -4.99 -13.86
C HIS A 184 -20.69 -5.34 -13.72
N ASN A 185 -21.43 -5.33 -14.85
CA ASN A 185 -22.89 -5.52 -14.91
C ASN A 185 -23.72 -4.52 -14.08
N GLY A 186 -23.24 -3.29 -13.88
CA GLY A 186 -23.97 -2.25 -13.14
C GLY A 186 -24.03 -2.47 -11.63
N THR A 187 -23.18 -3.33 -11.07
CA THR A 187 -23.13 -3.60 -9.63
C THR A 187 -21.97 -2.86 -8.95
N GLY A 188 -22.28 -1.80 -8.20
CA GLY A 188 -21.32 -1.08 -7.36
C GLY A 188 -21.80 0.30 -6.89
N PRO A 189 -21.04 0.94 -5.98
CA PRO A 189 -21.43 2.20 -5.33
C PRO A 189 -21.24 3.39 -6.29
N GLY A 190 -22.27 3.67 -7.09
CA GLY A 190 -22.31 4.85 -7.97
C GLY A 190 -21.63 4.67 -9.33
N LYS A 191 -22.06 5.46 -10.31
CA LYS A 191 -21.55 5.41 -11.70
C LYS A 191 -20.20 6.11 -11.81
N THR A 192 -19.12 5.35 -11.62
CA THR A 192 -17.74 5.88 -11.52
C THR A 192 -16.77 5.22 -12.49
N HIS A 193 -17.17 4.15 -13.18
CA HIS A 193 -16.32 3.42 -14.13
C HIS A 193 -16.53 3.98 -15.54
N PRO A 194 -15.55 4.68 -16.15
CA PRO A 194 -15.67 5.19 -17.51
C PRO A 194 -15.85 4.05 -18.51
N ILE A 195 -16.78 4.21 -19.46
CA ILE A 195 -16.95 3.29 -20.59
C ILE A 195 -16.18 3.87 -21.78
N VAL A 196 -15.09 3.21 -22.14
CA VAL A 196 -14.14 3.65 -23.16
C VAL A 196 -14.39 2.88 -24.44
N GLY A 197 -14.50 3.57 -25.57
CA GLY A 197 -14.60 2.99 -26.89
C GLY A 197 -13.22 2.85 -27.56
N TYR A 198 -13.07 1.75 -28.28
CA TYR A 198 -11.93 1.46 -29.13
C TYR A 198 -12.40 0.73 -30.39
N ASP A 199 -11.98 1.20 -31.56
CA ASP A 199 -12.46 0.74 -32.86
C ASP A 199 -11.37 0.10 -33.73
N GLY A 200 -10.24 -0.28 -33.11
CA GLY A 200 -9.11 -0.86 -33.83
C GLY A 200 -8.15 0.16 -34.42
N GLN A 201 -8.38 1.46 -34.18
CA GLN A 201 -7.50 2.54 -34.62
C GLN A 201 -6.40 2.84 -33.59
N VAL A 202 -5.83 4.04 -33.62
CA VAL A 202 -4.80 4.48 -32.65
C VAL A 202 -5.39 5.24 -31.45
N LYS A 203 -6.66 5.63 -31.55
CA LYS A 203 -7.32 6.54 -30.60
C LYS A 203 -8.33 5.81 -29.73
N LEU A 204 -8.46 6.28 -28.50
CA LEU A 204 -9.60 5.98 -27.63
C LEU A 204 -10.61 7.13 -27.68
N PHE A 205 -11.86 6.82 -27.35
CA PHE A 205 -12.96 7.78 -27.30
C PHE A 205 -13.98 7.38 -26.22
N PRO A 206 -14.89 8.25 -25.78
CA PRO A 206 -16.01 7.85 -24.94
C PRO A 206 -16.96 6.93 -25.71
N SER A 207 -17.27 5.76 -25.16
CA SER A 207 -18.20 4.81 -25.79
C SER A 207 -19.61 5.40 -25.86
N GLN A 208 -20.28 5.20 -27.00
CA GLN A 208 -21.71 5.49 -27.16
C GLN A 208 -22.59 4.29 -26.75
N ASP A 209 -21.99 3.10 -26.70
CA ASP A 209 -22.63 1.89 -26.19
C ASP A 209 -22.54 1.83 -24.66
N GLY A 210 -23.51 1.18 -24.04
CA GLY A 210 -23.53 0.92 -22.60
C GLY A 210 -22.46 -0.11 -22.17
N ASP A 211 -22.61 -0.65 -20.97
CA ASP A 211 -21.67 -1.64 -20.41
C ASP A 211 -21.97 -3.09 -20.85
N GLN A 212 -22.80 -3.25 -21.88
CA GLN A 212 -23.18 -4.55 -22.41
C GLN A 212 -22.09 -5.02 -23.39
N HIS A 213 -21.37 -6.08 -23.02
CA HIS A 213 -20.27 -6.69 -23.79
C HIS A 213 -18.91 -5.97 -23.73
N VAL A 214 -18.66 -5.19 -22.67
CA VAL A 214 -17.35 -4.60 -22.39
C VAL A 214 -16.28 -5.64 -22.03
N LEU A 215 -15.04 -5.38 -22.42
CA LEU A 215 -13.86 -6.04 -21.87
C LEU A 215 -13.51 -5.41 -20.52
N SER A 216 -13.27 -6.25 -19.52
CA SER A 216 -12.83 -5.84 -18.18
C SER A 216 -11.77 -6.82 -17.64
N PRO A 217 -10.56 -6.82 -18.22
CA PRO A 217 -9.49 -7.66 -17.71
C PRO A 217 -9.05 -7.22 -16.30
N PRO A 218 -8.34 -8.09 -15.54
CA PRO A 218 -7.86 -7.73 -14.22
C PRO A 218 -6.97 -6.47 -14.26
N LEU A 219 -7.11 -5.61 -13.26
CA LEU A 219 -6.26 -4.44 -13.07
C LEU A 219 -5.03 -4.80 -12.24
N ILE A 220 -3.85 -4.36 -12.66
CA ILE A 220 -2.62 -4.40 -11.87
C ILE A 220 -2.04 -2.99 -11.73
N SER A 221 -1.86 -2.54 -10.50
CA SER A 221 -1.17 -1.28 -10.20
C SER A 221 0.33 -1.41 -10.49
N TRP A 222 0.94 -0.33 -10.95
CA TRP A 222 2.39 -0.21 -11.06
C TRP A 222 3.12 -0.60 -9.76
N GLU A 223 2.53 -0.27 -8.61
CA GLU A 223 3.09 -0.57 -7.29
C GLU A 223 3.05 -2.06 -6.94
N GLU A 224 2.07 -2.80 -7.47
CA GLU A 224 1.88 -4.24 -7.25
C GLU A 224 2.59 -5.12 -8.28
N LEU A 225 3.16 -4.54 -9.34
CA LEU A 225 4.02 -5.27 -10.27
C LEU A 225 5.23 -5.88 -9.54
N SER A 226 5.66 -7.05 -10.01
CA SER A 226 6.93 -7.61 -9.53
C SER A 226 8.10 -6.70 -9.91
N LEU A 227 9.21 -6.79 -9.16
CA LEU A 227 10.42 -6.04 -9.50
C LEU A 227 10.89 -6.35 -10.93
N ALA A 228 10.85 -7.63 -11.33
CA ALA A 228 11.24 -8.05 -12.68
C ALA A 228 10.35 -7.43 -13.76
N ALA A 229 9.03 -7.35 -13.54
CA ALA A 229 8.10 -6.73 -14.48
C ALA A 229 8.32 -5.21 -14.61
N ARG A 230 8.54 -4.50 -13.50
CA ARG A 230 8.88 -3.05 -13.54
C ARG A 230 10.20 -2.79 -14.25
N GLN A 231 11.24 -3.58 -13.95
CA GLN A 231 12.54 -3.49 -14.62
C GLN A 231 12.39 -3.73 -16.12
N GLN A 232 11.58 -4.72 -16.51
CA GLN A 232 11.30 -5.00 -17.90
C GLN A 232 10.60 -3.82 -18.59
N LEU A 233 9.51 -3.29 -18.02
CA LEU A 233 8.75 -2.16 -18.61
C LEU A 233 9.55 -0.85 -18.69
N ASN A 234 10.51 -0.64 -17.78
CA ASN A 234 11.41 0.51 -17.82
C ASN A 234 12.55 0.35 -18.83
N GLY A 235 13.04 -0.87 -19.03
CA GLY A 235 14.20 -1.15 -19.89
C GLY A 235 13.86 -1.65 -21.29
N PHE A 236 12.59 -2.02 -21.54
CA PHE A 236 12.13 -2.43 -22.87
C PHE A 236 12.13 -1.23 -23.82
N GLN A 237 12.58 -1.45 -25.06
CA GLN A 237 12.49 -0.47 -26.14
C GLN A 237 11.67 -1.08 -27.26
N TYR A 238 10.53 -0.47 -27.59
CA TYR A 238 9.83 -0.79 -28.84
C TYR A 238 10.33 0.14 -29.93
N GLU A 239 10.36 -0.35 -31.15
CA GLU A 239 10.68 0.47 -32.31
C GLU A 239 9.60 1.54 -32.56
N ASN A 240 8.32 1.18 -32.39
CA ASN A 240 7.18 2.01 -32.80
C ASN A 240 6.12 2.23 -31.69
N ALA A 241 6.40 1.84 -30.45
CA ALA A 241 5.45 1.98 -29.34
C ALA A 241 6.11 2.56 -28.08
N ARG A 242 5.30 3.20 -27.23
CA ARG A 242 5.78 3.78 -25.98
C ARG A 242 4.86 3.39 -24.84
N CYS A 243 5.41 2.78 -23.79
CA CYS A 243 4.67 2.49 -22.57
C CYS A 243 4.40 3.81 -21.81
N PRO A 244 3.14 4.24 -21.62
CA PRO A 244 2.85 5.58 -21.10
C PRO A 244 2.98 5.68 -19.57
N PHE A 245 3.07 4.55 -18.86
CA PHE A 245 3.03 4.50 -17.39
C PHE A 245 4.34 4.00 -16.74
N ASN A 246 5.38 3.73 -17.53
CA ASN A 246 6.70 3.43 -16.98
C ASN A 246 7.36 4.67 -16.37
N ASP A 247 8.44 4.50 -15.61
CA ASP A 247 9.04 5.60 -14.85
C ASP A 247 9.55 6.75 -15.73
N ASN A 248 9.99 6.45 -16.96
CA ASN A 248 10.53 7.45 -17.87
C ASN A 248 9.45 8.31 -18.54
N ASN A 249 8.26 7.75 -18.73
CA ASN A 249 7.22 8.38 -19.55
C ASN A 249 6.03 8.90 -18.74
N PHE A 250 5.81 8.37 -17.53
CA PHE A 250 4.59 8.59 -16.76
C PHE A 250 4.24 10.07 -16.54
N GLN A 251 5.20 10.87 -16.06
CA GLN A 251 4.94 12.29 -15.81
C GLN A 251 4.62 13.05 -17.10
N ALA A 252 5.38 12.82 -18.16
CA ALA A 252 5.16 13.47 -19.45
C ALA A 252 3.80 13.11 -20.04
N SER A 253 3.38 11.83 -19.93
CA SER A 253 2.06 11.39 -20.34
C SER A 253 0.94 12.00 -19.48
N LEU A 254 1.13 12.14 -18.16
CA LEU A 254 0.17 12.84 -17.29
C LEU A 254 0.05 14.33 -17.64
N ASP A 255 1.17 15.00 -17.91
CA ASP A 255 1.19 16.42 -18.28
C ASP A 255 0.52 16.65 -19.64
N ALA A 256 0.78 15.77 -20.62
CA ALA A 256 0.11 15.80 -21.91
C ALA A 256 -1.41 15.53 -21.81
N ALA A 257 -1.83 14.75 -20.81
CA ALA A 257 -3.24 14.46 -20.56
C ALA A 257 -3.97 15.56 -19.77
N PHE A 258 -3.25 16.50 -19.14
CA PHE A 258 -3.85 17.49 -18.26
C PHE A 258 -4.61 18.59 -19.03
N ASN A 259 -5.81 18.94 -18.56
CA ASN A 259 -6.55 20.09 -19.04
C ASN A 259 -7.17 20.86 -17.88
N GLU A 260 -6.81 22.13 -17.74
CA GLU A 260 -7.33 23.02 -16.68
C GLU A 260 -8.84 23.25 -16.81
N SER A 261 -9.40 23.18 -18.03
CA SER A 261 -10.82 23.40 -18.28
C SER A 261 -11.74 22.42 -17.54
N PHE A 262 -11.26 21.21 -17.21
CA PHE A 262 -11.97 20.23 -16.36
C PHE A 262 -12.37 20.83 -15.01
N TYR A 263 -11.68 21.87 -14.55
CA TYR A 263 -11.89 22.47 -13.24
C TYR A 263 -12.63 23.82 -13.28
N THR A 264 -12.99 24.33 -14.47
CA THR A 264 -13.51 25.69 -14.61
C THR A 264 -14.97 25.87 -14.16
N SER A 265 -15.78 24.82 -14.16
CA SER A 265 -17.18 24.87 -13.68
C SER A 265 -17.31 24.94 -12.15
N LEU A 266 -16.20 24.71 -11.43
CA LEU A 266 -16.15 24.56 -9.97
C LEU A 266 -16.08 25.90 -9.22
N THR A 267 -15.78 27.01 -9.89
CA THR A 267 -15.70 28.36 -9.30
C THR A 267 -17.06 29.04 -9.08
N SER A 268 -18.19 28.36 -9.34
CA SER A 268 -19.52 28.98 -9.33
C SER A 268 -20.37 28.76 -8.07
N ARG A 269 -19.80 28.34 -6.93
CA ARG A 269 -20.55 28.32 -5.66
C ARG A 269 -20.35 29.63 -4.86
N SER A 270 -21.18 30.61 -5.21
CA SER A 270 -21.57 31.86 -4.52
C SER A 270 -20.64 32.45 -3.44
N THR A 271 -20.21 33.69 -3.72
CA THR A 271 -19.40 34.61 -2.93
C THR A 271 -20.06 35.09 -1.63
N LYS A 272 -19.28 35.16 -0.54
CA LYS A 272 -19.47 36.14 0.55
C LYS A 272 -18.19 37.01 0.65
N PRO A 273 -18.32 38.30 1.05
CA PRO A 273 -17.30 39.30 0.75
C PRO A 273 -16.04 39.18 1.59
N SER A 274 -14.91 39.49 0.93
CA SER A 274 -13.55 39.49 1.44
C SER A 274 -13.30 40.60 2.46
N VAL A 275 -12.60 40.25 3.54
CA VAL A 275 -11.86 41.19 4.38
C VAL A 275 -10.54 41.51 3.67
N PRO A 276 -10.04 42.76 3.65
CA PRO A 276 -8.82 43.12 2.93
C PRO A 276 -7.61 42.39 3.51
N GLN A 277 -6.82 41.74 2.66
CA GLN A 277 -5.50 41.22 3.08
C GLN A 277 -4.48 42.37 3.19
N PRO A 278 -3.56 42.33 4.18
CA PRO A 278 -2.43 43.26 4.24
C PRO A 278 -1.45 42.99 3.09
N PRO A 279 -0.58 43.96 2.73
CA PRO A 279 0.33 43.81 1.61
C PRO A 279 1.31 42.65 1.83
N PRO A 280 1.83 42.04 0.74
CA PRO A 280 2.67 40.85 0.85
C PRO A 280 3.98 41.21 1.56
N PRO A 281 4.43 40.43 2.56
CA PRO A 281 5.78 40.59 3.06
C PRO A 281 6.77 40.15 1.98
N SER A 282 7.72 41.04 1.75
CA SER A 282 8.86 40.91 0.87
C SER A 282 9.72 39.69 1.18
N SER A 283 10.30 39.12 0.13
CA SER A 283 11.60 38.43 0.05
C SER A 283 12.23 37.85 1.33
N ARG A 284 12.54 36.55 1.21
CA ARG A 284 13.48 35.74 2.01
C ARG A 284 13.07 35.42 3.46
N ALA A 285 12.49 34.23 3.60
CA ALA A 285 12.98 33.25 4.56
C ALA A 285 12.99 31.87 3.86
N LYS A 286 14.18 31.30 3.62
CA LYS A 286 14.32 29.85 3.42
C LYS A 286 14.03 29.23 4.79
N GLY A 287 12.87 28.60 4.96
CA GLY A 287 12.62 27.76 6.13
C GLY A 287 13.36 26.42 5.98
N PRO A 288 14.18 25.99 6.96
CA PRO A 288 14.49 24.57 7.14
C PRO A 288 13.21 23.90 7.71
N ASP A 289 12.76 22.72 7.31
CA ASP A 289 13.42 21.43 7.39
C ASP A 289 12.67 20.45 6.46
N LEU A 290 13.30 20.00 5.38
CA LEU A 290 12.85 18.85 4.53
C LEU A 290 14.00 18.33 3.64
N VAL A 291 15.23 18.80 3.85
CA VAL A 291 16.40 18.50 3.01
C VAL A 291 17.13 17.23 3.49
N CYS A 292 16.91 16.79 4.72
CA CYS A 292 17.67 15.71 5.35
C CYS A 292 17.39 14.30 4.78
N MET A 293 16.23 14.07 4.15
CA MET A 293 15.87 12.75 3.58
C MET A 293 16.38 12.53 2.15
N ASN A 294 16.83 13.60 1.45
CA ASN A 294 17.23 13.53 0.03
C ASN A 294 18.75 13.60 -0.22
N GLN A 295 19.60 13.83 0.79
CA GLN A 295 21.00 14.23 0.56
C GLN A 295 22.08 13.21 0.94
N GLY A 296 21.74 12.01 1.42
CA GLY A 296 22.74 10.99 1.71
C GLY A 296 23.86 11.48 2.67
N PRO A 297 25.02 10.80 2.74
CA PRO A 297 25.97 10.88 3.86
C PRO A 297 26.78 12.20 4.02
N SER A 298 26.39 13.30 3.37
CA SER A 298 27.18 14.56 3.35
C SER A 298 26.60 15.71 4.19
N PHE A 299 25.59 15.48 5.04
CA PHE A 299 24.86 16.55 5.74
C PHE A 299 25.03 16.50 7.27
N ASN A 300 25.13 17.69 7.90
CA ASN A 300 25.44 17.90 9.34
C ASN A 300 24.16 17.70 10.23
N PRO A 301 24.26 17.03 11.41
CA PRO A 301 23.28 16.00 11.81
C PRO A 301 22.37 16.28 13.02
N SER A 302 22.43 17.42 13.69
CA SER A 302 21.90 17.53 15.07
C SER A 302 20.37 17.53 15.24
N ASN A 303 19.58 17.71 14.18
CA ASN A 303 18.10 17.77 14.24
C ASN A 303 17.36 16.73 13.36
N CYS A 304 18.08 15.81 12.72
CA CYS A 304 17.46 14.85 11.80
C CYS A 304 17.09 13.53 12.51
N VAL A 305 15.78 13.25 12.64
CA VAL A 305 15.22 12.03 13.28
C VAL A 305 15.60 10.73 12.55
N PHE A 306 15.98 10.81 11.26
CA PHE A 306 16.40 9.68 10.42
C PHE A 306 17.91 9.61 10.18
N SER A 307 18.69 10.41 10.93
CA SER A 307 20.13 10.45 10.76
C SER A 307 20.77 9.12 11.19
N PRO A 308 21.59 8.47 10.35
CA PRO A 308 22.47 7.41 10.82
C PRO A 308 23.54 7.97 11.77
N ILE A 309 23.73 9.30 11.78
CA ILE A 309 24.65 9.98 12.68
C ILE A 309 24.01 10.09 14.07
N GLN A 310 24.67 9.48 15.04
CA GLN A 310 24.26 9.36 16.43
C GLN A 310 24.41 10.67 17.20
N ASP A 311 23.79 10.74 18.39
CA ASP A 311 23.91 11.90 19.31
C ASP A 311 25.39 12.22 19.65
N ASP A 312 26.31 11.26 19.52
CA ASP A 312 27.76 11.39 19.76
C ASP A 312 28.61 11.68 18.49
N GLY A 313 27.96 11.85 17.33
CA GLY A 313 28.61 12.12 16.05
C GLY A 313 29.12 10.88 15.31
N SER A 314 29.00 9.67 15.87
CA SER A 314 29.33 8.43 15.17
C SER A 314 28.29 8.10 14.09
N VAL A 315 28.69 7.35 13.06
CA VAL A 315 27.78 6.90 11.98
C VAL A 315 27.36 5.47 12.27
N LEU A 316 26.05 5.22 12.26
CA LEU A 316 25.45 3.90 12.38
C LEU A 316 25.88 3.02 11.21
N ASP A 317 26.42 1.84 11.52
CA ASP A 317 26.63 0.80 10.53
C ASP A 317 25.29 0.17 10.14
N LEU A 318 24.76 0.57 8.99
CA LEU A 318 23.50 0.06 8.43
C LEU A 318 23.65 -1.34 7.82
N THR A 319 24.87 -1.90 7.76
CA THR A 319 25.12 -3.24 7.25
C THR A 319 25.17 -4.29 8.37
N ASP A 320 25.30 -3.87 9.63
CA ASP A 320 25.28 -4.73 10.82
C ASP A 320 23.92 -4.70 11.54
N ALA A 321 23.23 -5.83 11.52
CA ALA A 321 21.98 -6.03 12.24
C ALA A 321 22.10 -5.77 13.75
N GLU A 322 23.20 -6.12 14.40
CA GLU A 322 23.37 -5.88 15.83
C GLU A 322 23.64 -4.40 16.14
N ALA A 323 24.34 -3.68 15.25
CA ALA A 323 24.47 -2.24 15.34
C ALA A 323 23.10 -1.55 15.24
N ILE A 324 22.26 -1.96 14.29
CA ILE A 324 20.89 -1.46 14.15
C ILE A 324 20.04 -1.80 15.38
N LEU A 325 20.09 -3.03 15.91
CA LEU A 325 19.33 -3.40 17.11
C LEU A 325 19.80 -2.62 18.36
N ARG A 326 21.09 -2.32 18.50
CA ARG A 326 21.62 -1.47 19.57
C ARG A 326 21.16 -0.02 19.42
N PHE A 327 21.13 0.47 18.18
CA PHE A 327 20.63 1.80 17.86
C PHE A 327 19.13 1.94 18.16
N MET A 328 18.32 0.97 17.73
CA MET A 328 16.87 0.90 17.94
C MET A 328 16.50 0.48 19.37
N ASN A 329 17.08 1.18 20.34
CA ASN A 329 16.76 1.06 21.75
C ASN A 329 15.46 1.81 22.10
N VAL A 330 15.06 1.73 23.37
CA VAL A 330 13.83 2.37 23.89
C VAL A 330 13.74 3.86 23.57
N LYS A 331 14.82 4.63 23.81
CA LYS A 331 14.84 6.08 23.57
C LYS A 331 14.64 6.37 22.07
N THR A 332 15.30 5.60 21.23
CA THR A 332 15.21 5.73 19.77
C THR A 332 13.80 5.40 19.27
N PHE A 333 13.19 4.30 19.72
CA PHE A 333 11.80 3.97 19.38
C PHE A 333 10.81 5.05 19.78
N MET A 334 10.97 5.65 20.97
CA MET A 334 10.10 6.73 21.42
C MET A 334 10.18 7.98 20.53
N ARG A 335 11.32 8.25 19.88
CA ARG A 335 11.45 9.34 18.89
C ARG A 335 10.57 9.11 17.65
N TYR A 336 10.21 7.86 17.37
CA TYR A 336 9.36 7.49 16.23
C TYR A 336 7.88 7.33 16.60
N PHE A 337 7.50 7.50 17.88
CA PHE A 337 6.10 7.37 18.25
C PHE A 337 5.27 8.57 17.83
N LYS A 338 4.09 8.27 17.28
CA LYS A 338 3.07 9.26 16.97
C LYS A 338 2.35 9.61 18.27
N GLY A 339 2.46 10.87 18.68
CA GLY A 339 1.66 11.43 19.76
C GLY A 339 2.42 11.93 20.97
N SER A 340 1.83 12.95 21.60
CA SER A 340 2.32 13.52 22.84
C SER A 340 2.01 12.60 24.02
N ARG A 341 2.62 12.89 25.18
CA ARG A 341 2.27 12.24 26.44
C ARG A 341 0.77 12.34 26.77
N ALA A 342 0.12 13.44 26.41
CA ALA A 342 -1.32 13.61 26.62
C ALA A 342 -2.14 12.62 25.76
N ASP A 343 -1.71 12.40 24.51
CA ASP A 343 -2.37 11.47 23.58
C ASP A 343 -2.23 10.01 24.03
N LEU A 344 -1.11 9.68 24.68
CA LEU A 344 -0.81 8.33 25.20
C LEU A 344 -1.31 8.09 26.62
N THR A 345 -2.03 9.06 27.20
CA THR A 345 -2.60 8.94 28.55
C THR A 345 -4.03 8.36 28.48
N ASN A 346 -4.26 7.22 29.14
CA ASN A 346 -5.53 6.49 29.16
C ASN A 346 -5.99 5.94 27.79
N THR A 347 -5.07 5.70 26.86
CA THR A 347 -5.39 5.29 25.47
C THR A 347 -4.64 4.03 25.02
N CYS A 348 -3.60 3.61 25.74
CA CYS A 348 -2.75 2.50 25.31
C CYS A 348 -3.38 1.12 25.49
N VAL A 349 -3.22 0.28 24.47
CA VAL A 349 -3.69 -1.10 24.41
C VAL A 349 -2.56 -2.03 24.01
N PHE A 350 -2.28 -3.01 24.85
CA PHE A 350 -1.35 -4.10 24.64
C PHE A 350 -2.11 -5.41 24.43
N TYR A 351 -1.42 -6.48 24.06
CA TYR A 351 -2.04 -7.78 23.82
C TYR A 351 -1.09 -8.95 24.04
N THR A 352 -1.65 -10.11 24.35
CA THR A 352 -0.92 -11.37 24.56
C THR A 352 -1.06 -12.31 23.36
N LYS A 353 -0.39 -13.47 23.42
CA LYS A 353 -0.71 -14.63 22.58
C LYS A 353 -1.91 -15.39 23.17
N ALA A 354 -2.71 -16.01 22.32
CA ALA A 354 -3.74 -16.95 22.77
C ALA A 354 -3.13 -18.23 23.39
N VAL A 355 -3.78 -18.76 24.41
CA VAL A 355 -3.33 -19.96 25.16
C VAL A 355 -4.09 -21.23 24.79
N SER A 356 -5.33 -21.08 24.29
CA SER A 356 -6.18 -22.19 23.87
C SER A 356 -5.48 -23.06 22.82
N PRO A 357 -5.46 -24.40 22.95
CA PRO A 357 -4.85 -25.28 21.95
C PRO A 357 -5.34 -25.03 20.52
N ALA A 358 -6.62 -24.67 20.36
CA ALA A 358 -7.23 -24.38 19.06
C ALA A 358 -6.73 -23.06 18.43
N ARG A 359 -6.15 -22.15 19.23
CA ARG A 359 -5.74 -20.80 18.81
C ARG A 359 -4.32 -20.43 19.22
N LYS A 360 -3.54 -21.38 19.76
CA LYS A 360 -2.24 -21.16 20.41
C LYS A 360 -1.17 -20.44 19.56
N ASN A 361 -1.36 -20.43 18.24
CA ASN A 361 -0.45 -19.77 17.28
C ASN A 361 -1.02 -18.45 16.72
N VAL A 362 -2.19 -18.02 17.19
CA VAL A 362 -2.85 -16.77 16.77
C VAL A 362 -2.47 -15.68 17.76
N GLY A 363 -1.79 -14.64 17.29
CA GLY A 363 -1.55 -13.43 18.07
C GLY A 363 -2.84 -12.63 18.21
N LEU A 364 -3.10 -12.04 19.38
CA LEU A 364 -4.29 -11.20 19.60
C LEU A 364 -4.14 -9.79 19.02
N ALA A 365 -3.10 -9.52 18.22
CA ALA A 365 -2.80 -8.21 17.66
C ALA A 365 -3.98 -7.62 16.87
N ILE A 366 -4.61 -8.42 16.00
CA ILE A 366 -5.77 -8.01 15.21
C ILE A 366 -6.97 -7.75 16.13
N THR A 367 -7.25 -8.67 17.05
CA THR A 367 -8.37 -8.56 17.99
C THR A 367 -8.25 -7.33 18.88
N ALA A 368 -7.05 -7.07 19.40
CA ALA A 368 -6.77 -5.93 20.25
C ALA A 368 -6.87 -4.61 19.47
N THR A 369 -6.36 -4.58 18.24
CA THR A 369 -6.48 -3.43 17.35
C THR A 369 -7.94 -3.13 17.02
N LYS A 370 -8.70 -4.15 16.60
CA LYS A 370 -10.13 -4.02 16.32
C LYS A 370 -10.91 -3.50 17.52
N TRP A 371 -10.70 -4.10 18.70
CA TRP A 371 -11.37 -3.64 19.92
C TRP A 371 -10.97 -2.19 20.27
N ALA A 372 -9.68 -1.88 20.19
CA ALA A 372 -9.15 -0.57 20.55
C ALA A 372 -9.81 0.55 19.76
N CYS A 373 -10.07 0.36 18.46
CA CYS A 373 -10.67 1.43 17.67
C CYS A 373 -12.17 1.28 17.38
N GLU A 374 -12.74 0.09 17.24
CA GLU A 374 -14.18 -0.07 16.97
C GLU A 374 -15.05 -0.19 18.23
N GLU A 375 -14.55 -0.81 19.29
CA GLU A 375 -15.40 -1.28 20.40
C GLU A 375 -15.17 -0.55 21.72
N SER A 376 -14.01 0.10 21.89
CA SER A 376 -13.61 0.64 23.19
C SER A 376 -14.26 1.99 23.56
N GLN A 377 -15.15 2.52 22.72
CA GLN A 377 -15.95 3.76 22.86
C GLN A 377 -15.16 5.07 23.04
N LYS A 378 -13.90 4.99 23.47
CA LYS A 378 -12.89 6.04 23.47
C LYS A 378 -11.77 5.62 22.54
N ARG A 379 -11.15 6.55 21.80
CA ARG A 379 -10.00 6.18 20.94
C ARG A 379 -8.86 5.59 21.77
N ARG A 380 -8.42 4.40 21.38
CA ARG A 380 -7.28 3.68 21.96
C ARG A 380 -6.33 3.21 20.87
N TYR A 381 -5.09 2.95 21.24
CA TYR A 381 -3.99 2.70 20.31
C TYR A 381 -3.12 1.52 20.74
N THR A 382 -2.81 0.64 19.79
CA THR A 382 -1.76 -0.37 19.90
C THR A 382 -0.47 0.14 19.26
N MET A 383 0.66 -0.54 19.47
CA MET A 383 1.97 -0.17 18.90
C MET A 383 1.92 0.05 17.37
N TRP A 384 1.07 -0.69 16.66
CA TRP A 384 0.86 -0.55 15.20
C TRP A 384 0.30 0.81 14.77
N HIS A 385 -0.34 1.51 15.69
CA HIS A 385 -0.84 2.88 15.47
C HIS A 385 0.19 3.93 15.85
N LEU A 386 1.14 3.59 16.72
CA LEU A 386 2.10 4.52 17.29
C LEU A 386 3.41 4.55 16.50
N LEU A 387 3.77 3.49 15.79
CA LEU A 387 4.92 3.50 14.89
C LEU A 387 4.51 3.89 13.45
N PRO A 388 5.46 4.36 12.63
CA PRO A 388 5.23 4.53 11.21
C PRO A 388 4.73 3.21 10.59
N ASN A 389 3.60 3.27 9.91
CA ASN A 389 2.90 2.13 9.35
C ASN A 389 2.73 2.29 7.83
N ALA A 390 1.99 1.35 7.22
CA ALA A 390 1.76 1.33 5.79
C ALA A 390 1.25 2.65 5.21
N MET A 391 0.40 3.38 5.94
CA MET A 391 -0.06 4.69 5.48
C MET A 391 1.03 5.75 5.55
N ASP A 392 1.79 5.78 6.64
CA ASP A 392 2.91 6.72 6.77
C ASP A 392 3.95 6.46 5.67
N ALA A 393 4.15 5.19 5.30
CA ALA A 393 5.03 4.77 4.22
C ALA A 393 4.51 5.11 2.81
N ALA A 394 3.18 5.19 2.64
CA ALA A 394 2.57 5.64 1.39
C ALA A 394 2.82 7.12 1.12
N SER A 395 2.93 7.94 2.19
CA SER A 395 3.30 9.35 2.06
C SER A 395 4.80 9.61 2.19
N HIS A 396 5.54 8.71 2.84
CA HIS A 396 6.99 8.85 3.09
C HIS A 396 7.71 7.52 2.93
N PRO A 397 8.31 7.22 1.76
CA PRO A 397 8.94 5.92 1.51
C PRO A 397 10.10 5.60 2.48
N GLY A 398 10.71 6.63 3.11
CA GLY A 398 11.76 6.48 4.12
C GLY A 398 11.32 5.84 5.44
N VAL A 399 10.02 5.71 5.72
CA VAL A 399 9.51 5.03 6.93
C VAL A 399 8.94 3.64 6.65
N ARG A 400 9.09 3.15 5.41
CA ARG A 400 8.49 1.88 4.95
C ARG A 400 8.99 0.65 5.69
N ASP A 401 10.18 0.71 6.28
CA ASP A 401 10.78 -0.44 6.94
C ASP A 401 10.26 -0.66 8.38
N PHE A 402 9.57 0.33 8.98
CA PHE A 402 9.16 0.29 10.39
C PHE A 402 8.07 -0.74 10.70
N TYR A 403 7.12 -0.93 9.77
CA TYR A 403 6.04 -1.92 9.92
C TYR A 403 6.29 -3.19 9.09
N THR A 404 7.21 -3.13 8.12
CA THR A 404 7.66 -4.26 7.31
C THR A 404 9.19 -4.30 7.23
N PRO A 405 9.90 -4.76 8.28
CA PRO A 405 11.37 -4.86 8.26
C PRO A 405 11.89 -5.95 7.31
N GLN A 406 11.01 -6.54 6.49
CA GLN A 406 11.29 -7.59 5.51
C GLN A 406 11.55 -7.02 4.10
N LYS A 407 11.59 -5.69 3.95
CA LYS A 407 11.78 -5.06 2.66
C LYS A 407 13.25 -5.10 2.25
N VAL A 408 13.50 -5.54 1.02
CA VAL A 408 14.82 -5.55 0.40
C VAL A 408 15.25 -4.12 0.06
N GLY A 409 16.50 -3.76 0.40
CA GLY A 409 17.08 -2.44 0.09
C GLY A 409 16.63 -1.30 0.99
N GLY A 410 15.91 -1.59 2.09
CA GLY A 410 15.61 -0.64 3.16
C GLY A 410 16.80 -0.43 4.11
N TRP A 411 16.73 0.56 5.01
CA TRP A 411 17.81 0.79 5.99
C TRP A 411 17.82 -0.26 7.10
N LEU A 412 16.72 -1.00 7.28
CA LEU A 412 16.63 -2.18 8.15
C LEU A 412 16.94 -3.50 7.43
N ASP A 413 17.41 -3.48 6.17
CA ASP A 413 17.62 -4.70 5.37
C ASP A 413 18.62 -5.68 6.01
N ALA A 414 19.61 -5.17 6.75
CA ALA A 414 20.52 -6.03 7.53
C ALA A 414 19.77 -6.87 8.58
N LEU A 415 18.69 -6.35 9.20
CA LEU A 415 17.84 -7.13 10.10
C LEU A 415 17.13 -8.27 9.38
N ARG A 416 16.65 -8.04 8.15
CA ARG A 416 16.05 -9.08 7.31
C ARG A 416 17.06 -10.18 7.00
N ILE A 417 18.25 -9.80 6.55
CA ILE A 417 19.33 -10.76 6.25
C ILE A 417 19.70 -11.56 7.51
N ALA A 418 19.81 -10.91 8.67
CA ALA A 418 20.07 -11.60 9.93
C ALA A 418 18.92 -12.53 10.34
N GLN A 419 17.67 -12.12 10.10
CA GLN A 419 16.50 -12.96 10.35
C GLN A 419 16.51 -14.21 9.46
N GLU A 420 16.85 -14.08 8.17
CA GLU A 420 16.97 -15.21 7.25
C GLU A 420 18.05 -16.20 7.70
N LYS A 421 19.22 -15.70 8.13
CA LYS A 421 20.29 -16.52 8.72
C LYS A 421 19.84 -17.23 10.00
N TYR A 422 19.09 -16.54 10.86
CA TYR A 422 18.51 -17.14 12.06
C TYR A 422 17.53 -18.26 11.68
N GLU A 423 16.63 -18.06 10.72
CA GLU A 423 15.66 -19.09 10.32
C GLU A 423 16.31 -20.31 9.67
N ALA A 424 17.44 -20.14 8.98
CA ALA A 424 18.21 -21.23 8.42
C ALA A 424 18.89 -22.11 9.48
N THR A 425 19.24 -21.54 10.63
CA THR A 425 20.08 -22.21 11.66
C THR A 425 19.36 -22.52 12.96
N LYS A 426 18.30 -21.76 13.28
CA LYS A 426 17.46 -21.83 14.49
C LYS A 426 18.26 -22.12 15.77
N PRO A 427 19.30 -21.33 16.08
CA PRO A 427 20.19 -21.59 17.20
C PRO A 427 19.40 -21.61 18.52
N PRO A 428 19.53 -22.68 19.34
CA PRO A 428 18.81 -22.79 20.60
C PRO A 428 19.11 -21.62 21.55
N GLY A 429 18.06 -21.08 22.18
CA GLY A 429 18.20 -20.04 23.20
C GLY A 429 18.44 -18.62 22.66
N VAL A 430 18.53 -18.44 21.34
CA VAL A 430 18.67 -17.12 20.71
C VAL A 430 17.31 -16.58 20.32
N VAL A 431 17.06 -15.30 20.62
CA VAL A 431 15.82 -14.62 20.22
C VAL A 431 15.99 -14.08 18.78
N PRO A 432 15.03 -14.31 17.86
CA PRO A 432 15.13 -13.84 16.49
C PRO A 432 15.31 -12.31 16.38
N PRO A 433 16.08 -11.80 15.41
CA PRO A 433 16.30 -10.36 15.21
C PRO A 433 15.01 -9.52 15.13
N PHE A 434 14.01 -9.95 14.35
CA PHE A 434 12.74 -9.22 14.28
C PHE A 434 11.99 -9.21 15.61
N ASN A 435 12.05 -10.30 16.38
CA ASN A 435 11.42 -10.36 17.69
C ASN A 435 12.09 -9.37 18.65
N ARG A 436 13.42 -9.26 18.64
CA ARG A 436 14.17 -8.29 19.47
C ARG A 436 13.79 -6.85 19.11
N TYR A 437 13.65 -6.54 17.82
CA TYR A 437 13.21 -5.24 17.33
C TYR A 437 11.82 -4.88 17.90
N PHE A 438 10.81 -5.72 17.68
CA PHE A 438 9.45 -5.45 18.15
C PHE A 438 9.29 -5.53 19.67
N GLN A 439 10.08 -6.35 20.37
CA GLN A 439 10.13 -6.38 21.83
C GLN A 439 10.58 -5.03 22.40
N THR A 440 11.62 -4.45 21.80
CA THR A 440 12.15 -3.14 22.22
C THR A 440 11.16 -2.02 21.90
N GLY A 441 10.50 -2.07 20.73
CA GLY A 441 9.40 -1.17 20.40
C GLY A 441 8.24 -1.26 21.39
N SER A 442 7.85 -2.46 21.82
CA SER A 442 6.75 -2.62 22.78
C SER A 442 7.14 -2.12 24.18
N GLN A 443 8.39 -2.35 24.60
CA GLN A 443 8.93 -1.75 25.82
C GLN A 443 8.88 -0.23 25.79
N ALA A 444 9.28 0.37 24.65
CA ALA A 444 9.20 1.81 24.46
C ALA A 444 7.76 2.31 24.59
N MET A 445 6.78 1.59 24.02
CA MET A 445 5.37 1.97 24.15
C MET A 445 4.95 1.95 25.63
N ALA A 446 5.36 0.94 26.40
CA ALA A 446 5.10 0.90 27.83
C ALA A 446 5.71 2.09 28.58
N GLU A 447 6.89 2.58 28.18
CA GLU A 447 7.51 3.79 28.75
C GLU A 447 6.74 5.06 28.37
N ALA A 448 6.20 5.14 27.16
CA ALA A 448 5.45 6.30 26.67
C ALA A 448 4.03 6.40 27.25
N CYS A 449 3.41 5.28 27.62
CA CYS A 449 2.03 5.21 28.09
C CYS A 449 1.85 5.61 29.57
N TYR A 450 0.71 6.25 29.87
CA TYR A 450 0.32 6.69 31.22
C TYR A 450 -1.18 6.49 31.47
N GLY A 451 -1.59 6.53 32.73
CA GLY A 451 -3.00 6.37 33.12
C GLY A 451 -3.53 4.95 32.91
N ASP A 452 -4.78 4.81 32.45
CA ASP A 452 -5.45 3.54 32.20
C ASP A 452 -4.81 2.81 30.99
N ILE A 453 -4.09 1.73 31.28
CA ILE A 453 -3.48 0.84 30.29
C ILE A 453 -4.31 -0.46 30.24
N VAL A 454 -4.65 -0.92 29.04
CA VAL A 454 -5.43 -2.14 28.83
C VAL A 454 -4.56 -3.20 28.17
N ILE A 455 -4.61 -4.44 28.66
CA ILE A 455 -4.01 -5.61 28.00
C ILE A 455 -5.15 -6.53 27.55
N VAL A 456 -5.19 -6.83 26.26
CA VAL A 456 -6.13 -7.79 25.68
C VAL A 456 -5.57 -9.21 25.81
N THR A 457 -6.38 -10.09 26.39
CA THR A 457 -6.06 -11.49 26.68
C THR A 457 -7.14 -12.39 26.10
N GLU A 458 -6.84 -13.65 25.77
CA GLU A 458 -7.88 -14.61 25.36
C GLU A 458 -8.77 -14.96 26.56
N THR A 459 -8.16 -15.16 27.73
CA THR A 459 -8.86 -15.17 29.02
C THR A 459 -8.07 -14.39 30.08
N PRO A 460 -8.71 -13.65 31.00
CA PRO A 460 -7.98 -12.85 32.00
C PRO A 460 -7.04 -13.65 32.92
N SER A 461 -7.38 -14.91 33.20
CA SER A 461 -6.57 -15.81 34.02
C SER A 461 -5.29 -16.29 33.32
N GLU A 462 -5.17 -16.10 32.00
CA GLU A 462 -4.00 -16.49 31.23
C GLU A 462 -2.79 -15.61 31.50
N LEU A 463 -3.01 -14.36 31.92
CA LEU A 463 -1.91 -13.42 32.07
C LEU A 463 -0.88 -14.01 33.05
N ALA A 464 -1.36 -14.54 34.17
CA ALA A 464 -0.55 -15.23 35.18
C ALA A 464 0.08 -16.55 34.73
N GLN A 465 -0.35 -17.14 33.61
CA GLN A 465 0.21 -18.39 33.08
C GLN A 465 1.56 -18.19 32.40
N TYR A 466 1.83 -16.98 31.92
CA TYR A 466 3.07 -16.61 31.24
C TYR A 466 4.17 -16.11 32.19
N GLU A 467 3.93 -16.14 33.51
CA GLU A 467 4.91 -15.76 34.51
C GLU A 467 6.15 -16.67 34.47
N PRO A 468 7.37 -16.08 34.53
CA PRO A 468 8.60 -16.87 34.66
C PRO A 468 8.53 -17.86 35.84
N GLY A 469 8.75 -19.15 35.55
CA GLY A 469 8.70 -20.26 36.53
C GLY A 469 7.43 -21.11 36.49
N LYS A 470 6.42 -20.78 35.65
CA LYS A 470 5.16 -21.54 35.52
C LYS A 470 5.08 -22.41 34.25
N LYS A 471 4.13 -23.36 34.25
CA LYS A 471 3.95 -24.55 33.34
C LYS A 471 4.01 -24.31 31.81
N TYR A 472 4.06 -23.07 31.32
CA TYR A 472 3.99 -22.73 29.88
C TYR A 472 5.32 -22.26 29.26
N GLN A 473 6.46 -22.54 29.90
CA GLN A 473 7.78 -22.19 29.37
C GLN A 473 8.27 -23.14 28.28
N VAL A 474 8.22 -22.68 27.04
CA VAL A 474 9.14 -23.15 25.98
C VAL A 474 9.73 -21.88 25.37
N ALA A 475 11.01 -21.85 25.01
CA ALA A 475 11.69 -20.62 24.54
C ALA A 475 10.98 -19.94 23.35
N SER A 476 10.21 -20.67 22.55
CA SER A 476 9.34 -20.15 21.47
C SER A 476 8.04 -19.46 21.96
N ARG A 477 7.79 -19.44 23.27
CA ARG A 477 6.52 -19.03 23.92
C ARG A 477 6.67 -17.84 24.87
N THR A 478 7.81 -17.15 24.90
CA THR A 478 7.96 -15.94 25.71
C THR A 478 7.01 -14.85 25.22
N ASN A 479 6.11 -14.43 26.10
CA ASN A 479 5.21 -13.31 25.87
C ASN A 479 6.00 -12.00 26.07
N VAL A 480 5.90 -11.08 25.10
CA VAL A 480 6.56 -9.76 25.16
C VAL A 480 6.14 -9.02 26.43
N PHE A 481 4.88 -9.20 26.83
CA PHE A 481 4.36 -8.62 28.05
C PHE A 481 5.24 -8.92 29.28
N TRP A 482 5.54 -10.19 29.57
CA TRP A 482 6.27 -10.53 30.80
C TRP A 482 7.75 -10.15 30.78
N SER A 483 8.35 -10.07 29.60
CA SER A 483 9.78 -9.82 29.45
C SER A 483 10.11 -8.34 29.31
N HIS A 484 9.25 -7.55 28.67
CA HIS A 484 9.58 -6.19 28.22
C HIS A 484 8.56 -5.13 28.67
N GLU A 485 7.26 -5.45 28.74
CA GLU A 485 6.22 -4.46 29.07
C GLU A 485 5.91 -4.43 30.58
N ARG A 486 5.76 -5.60 31.20
CA ARG A 486 5.45 -5.79 32.63
C ARG A 486 6.41 -5.02 33.52
N PRO A 487 7.75 -5.14 33.40
CA PRO A 487 8.65 -4.45 34.31
C PRO A 487 8.43 -2.93 34.31
N VAL A 488 8.16 -2.36 33.14
CA VAL A 488 7.87 -0.93 32.96
C VAL A 488 6.52 -0.56 33.57
N ILE A 489 5.45 -1.29 33.20
CA ILE A 489 4.09 -1.04 33.69
C ILE A 489 4.01 -1.21 35.20
N GLN A 490 4.67 -2.22 35.77
CA GLN A 490 4.72 -2.49 37.20
C GLN A 490 5.37 -1.33 37.95
N ARG A 491 6.51 -0.79 37.46
CA ARG A 491 7.10 0.44 38.04
C ARG A 491 6.13 1.62 37.98
N LYS A 492 5.46 1.84 36.84
CA LYS A 492 4.52 2.96 36.66
C LYS A 492 3.29 2.85 37.56
N VAL A 493 2.72 1.66 37.72
CA VAL A 493 1.60 1.41 38.63
C VAL A 493 2.02 1.66 40.07
N LYS A 494 3.19 1.17 40.50
CA LYS A 494 3.73 1.44 41.85
C LYS A 494 4.00 2.92 42.10
N ALA A 495 4.39 3.65 41.06
CA ALA A 495 4.59 5.10 41.11
C ALA A 495 3.27 5.91 40.99
N GLY A 496 2.10 5.27 40.92
CA GLY A 496 0.81 5.94 40.74
C GLY A 496 0.61 6.58 39.36
N GLN A 497 1.46 6.26 38.39
CA GLN A 497 1.47 6.84 37.04
C GLN A 497 0.58 6.09 36.05
N ALA A 498 0.19 4.85 36.38
CA ALA A 498 -0.66 4.02 35.54
C ALA A 498 -1.62 3.17 36.37
N THR A 499 -2.74 2.79 35.77
CA THR A 499 -3.65 1.76 36.27
C THR A 499 -3.79 0.69 35.20
N LEU A 500 -3.63 -0.59 35.57
CA LEU A 500 -3.67 -1.68 34.62
C LEU A 500 -5.02 -2.39 34.63
N TYR A 501 -5.54 -2.67 33.43
CA TYR A 501 -6.75 -3.44 33.19
C TYR A 501 -6.47 -4.60 32.23
N VAL A 502 -7.20 -5.69 32.42
CA VAL A 502 -7.18 -6.86 31.55
C VAL A 502 -8.54 -6.97 30.88
N LEU A 503 -8.54 -7.08 29.56
CA LEU A 503 -9.72 -7.30 28.74
C LEU A 503 -9.75 -8.75 28.27
N ASP A 504 -10.89 -9.40 28.47
CA ASP A 504 -11.20 -10.69 27.86
C ASP A 504 -11.62 -10.48 26.40
N ALA A 505 -10.87 -11.02 25.46
CA ALA A 505 -11.11 -10.87 24.03
C ALA A 505 -12.45 -11.48 23.57
N ASN A 506 -12.95 -12.50 24.27
CA ASN A 506 -14.17 -13.22 23.91
C ASN A 506 -15.40 -12.59 24.56
N THR A 507 -15.34 -12.33 25.87
CA THR A 507 -16.49 -11.80 26.62
C THR A 507 -16.55 -10.28 26.64
N LYS A 508 -15.46 -9.60 26.23
CA LYS A 508 -15.28 -8.15 26.29
C LYS A 508 -15.39 -7.55 27.70
N LYS A 509 -15.41 -8.41 28.72
CA LYS A 509 -15.38 -7.97 30.12
C LYS A 509 -13.99 -7.46 30.45
N THR A 510 -13.95 -6.34 31.17
CA THR A 510 -12.71 -5.72 31.64
C THR A 510 -12.57 -5.90 33.14
N TYR A 511 -11.35 -6.15 33.60
CA TYR A 511 -11.04 -6.40 35.00
C TYR A 511 -9.86 -5.53 35.41
N LYS A 512 -9.99 -4.81 36.53
CA LYS A 512 -8.87 -4.06 37.08
C LYS A 512 -7.87 -5.04 37.71
N VAL A 513 -6.58 -4.84 37.45
CA VAL A 513 -5.52 -5.53 38.19
C VAL A 513 -5.44 -4.91 39.59
N THR A 514 -5.79 -5.69 40.60
CA THR A 514 -5.84 -5.27 42.02
C THR A 514 -4.50 -5.46 42.72
N ASP A 515 -3.66 -6.36 42.22
CA ASP A 515 -2.29 -6.56 42.66
C ASP A 515 -1.39 -6.67 41.43
N ILE A 516 -0.47 -5.72 41.26
CA ILE A 516 0.41 -5.64 40.10
C ILE A 516 1.61 -6.59 40.18
N ASP A 517 1.94 -7.12 41.37
CA ASP A 517 3.04 -8.05 41.55
C ASP A 517 2.58 -9.46 41.19
N THR A 518 1.37 -9.84 41.63
CA THR A 518 0.76 -11.15 41.35
C THR A 518 -0.18 -11.17 40.15
N PHE A 519 -0.48 -10.01 39.55
CA PHE A 519 -1.48 -9.82 38.49
C PHE A 519 -2.88 -10.29 38.87
N LYS A 520 -3.21 -10.27 40.17
CA LYS A 520 -4.55 -10.59 40.65
C LYS A 520 -5.54 -9.58 40.06
N ILE A 521 -6.63 -10.10 39.49
CA ILE A 521 -7.71 -9.28 38.97
C ILE A 521 -8.87 -9.18 39.96
N GLY A 522 -9.52 -8.02 39.98
CA GLY A 522 -10.74 -7.79 40.75
C GLY A 522 -12.01 -8.26 40.03
N PRO A 523 -13.21 -7.90 40.54
CA PRO A 523 -14.46 -8.10 39.81
C PRO A 523 -14.45 -7.32 38.48
N ALA A 524 -15.35 -7.71 37.57
CA ALA A 524 -15.51 -7.01 36.30
C ALA A 524 -15.89 -5.53 36.54
N VAL A 525 -15.25 -4.63 35.80
CA VAL A 525 -15.43 -3.18 35.88
C VAL A 525 -15.81 -2.61 34.52
N LYS A 526 -16.54 -1.50 34.55
CA LYS A 526 -16.67 -0.60 33.39
C LYS A 526 -15.60 0.48 33.49
N LEU A 527 -14.97 0.84 32.37
CA LEU A 527 -13.95 1.89 32.35
C LEU A 527 -14.64 3.25 32.55
N ARG A 528 -14.06 4.13 33.39
CA ARG A 528 -14.78 5.22 34.07
C ARG A 528 -15.10 6.45 33.20
N ARG A 529 -15.11 6.36 31.86
CA ARG A 529 -15.41 7.47 30.95
C ARG A 529 -16.28 7.12 29.73
N ASP A 530 -17.04 6.04 29.83
CA ASP A 530 -17.96 5.59 28.77
C ASP A 530 -19.38 6.19 28.93
N LEU A 531 -19.54 7.37 29.56
CA LEU A 531 -20.85 7.94 29.97
C LEU A 531 -21.06 9.45 29.78
N SER A 532 -20.23 10.18 29.02
CA SER A 532 -20.52 11.60 28.74
C SER A 532 -20.45 11.92 27.25
N SER A 533 -21.58 11.72 26.57
CA SER A 533 -21.97 12.50 25.40
C SER A 533 -22.35 13.90 25.87
N ALA A 534 -21.54 14.91 25.55
CA ALA A 534 -21.97 16.30 25.57
C ALA A 534 -21.15 17.09 24.55
N TYR A 535 -21.86 17.56 23.53
CA TYR A 535 -21.46 18.71 22.76
C TYR A 535 -21.37 19.91 23.70
N GLU A 536 -20.16 20.42 23.94
CA GLU A 536 -19.96 21.76 24.50
C GLU A 536 -19.22 22.60 23.46
N THR A 537 -19.97 23.51 22.87
CA THR A 537 -19.50 24.66 22.07
C THR A 537 -18.86 25.69 23.01
N SER A 538 -17.69 26.20 22.63
CA SER A 538 -17.12 27.43 23.18
C SER A 538 -16.83 28.36 22.02
N ASP A 539 -17.58 29.47 21.95
CA ASP A 539 -17.34 30.58 21.05
C ASP A 539 -15.92 31.15 21.26
N ILE A 540 -15.29 31.57 20.15
CA ILE A 540 -14.01 32.30 19.96
C ILE A 540 -12.94 31.57 19.12
N PHE A 541 -13.05 30.26 18.86
CA PHE A 541 -12.29 29.62 17.77
C PHE A 541 -13.05 28.40 17.21
N GLU A 542 -13.95 28.61 16.25
CA GLU A 542 -14.78 27.54 15.66
C GLU A 542 -14.02 26.61 14.67
N ARG A 543 -12.96 25.93 15.10
CA ARG A 543 -12.52 24.66 14.51
C ARG A 543 -11.81 23.79 15.54
N SER A 544 -12.56 23.15 16.43
CA SER A 544 -12.12 21.87 16.99
C SER A 544 -13.27 21.12 17.67
N ARG A 545 -13.27 19.79 17.48
CA ARG A 545 -14.05 18.79 18.21
C ARG A 545 -15.55 18.74 17.93
N MET A 546 -15.95 18.34 16.72
CA MET A 546 -16.84 17.19 16.52
C MET A 546 -17.17 16.97 15.04
N GLN A 547 -16.42 16.05 14.42
CA GLN A 547 -16.95 15.05 13.49
C GLN A 547 -16.23 13.75 13.87
N ALA A 548 -16.68 13.20 14.99
CA ALA A 548 -16.18 11.96 15.58
C ALA A 548 -17.30 10.92 15.52
N SER A 549 -17.54 10.36 14.34
CA SER A 549 -18.30 9.12 14.14
C SER A 549 -18.15 8.68 12.68
N GLY A 550 -17.25 7.72 12.44
CA GLY A 550 -17.08 7.08 11.12
C GLY A 550 -15.67 6.54 10.79
N ASN A 551 -14.61 7.13 11.36
CA ASN A 551 -13.24 6.91 10.85
C ASN A 551 -12.19 6.43 11.87
N PHE A 552 -12.59 5.69 12.90
CA PHE A 552 -11.63 5.18 13.88
C PHE A 552 -11.69 3.67 13.94
N CYS A 553 -11.11 3.02 12.91
CA CYS A 553 -10.36 1.74 12.94
C CYS A 553 -9.92 1.29 11.53
N LYS A 554 -9.91 2.19 10.54
CA LYS A 554 -9.35 1.97 9.19
C LYS A 554 -8.06 2.76 8.93
N THR A 555 -7.68 3.65 9.85
CA THR A 555 -6.54 4.56 9.73
C THR A 555 -5.80 4.60 11.06
N SER A 556 -4.53 4.25 11.02
CA SER A 556 -3.63 4.12 12.15
C SER A 556 -3.24 5.49 12.74
N GLY A 557 -3.87 5.86 13.87
CA GLY A 557 -3.27 6.63 14.98
C GLY A 557 -2.74 8.05 14.72
N LEU A 558 -3.45 9.03 15.30
CA LEU A 558 -3.20 10.49 15.36
C LEU A 558 -3.10 11.19 14.00
N GLY A 559 -3.99 12.16 13.80
CA GLY A 559 -4.18 12.83 12.53
C GLY A 559 -2.88 13.42 11.97
N SER A 560 -2.75 13.33 10.66
CA SER A 560 -1.80 14.08 9.85
C SER A 560 -1.55 15.48 10.43
N LEU A 561 -0.35 15.73 10.94
CA LEU A 561 0.10 17.08 11.24
C LEU A 561 0.11 17.89 9.93
N ARG A 562 -0.32 19.15 9.99
CA ARG A 562 -0.22 20.06 8.83
C ARG A 562 1.25 20.35 8.57
N SER A 563 1.59 20.61 7.31
CA SER A 563 2.90 21.11 6.91
C SER A 563 3.30 22.31 7.79
N GLY A 564 4.41 22.19 8.52
CA GLY A 564 4.93 23.23 9.42
C GLY A 564 4.80 22.97 10.93
N GLN A 565 4.28 21.83 11.38
CA GLN A 565 4.48 21.37 12.77
C GLN A 565 5.45 20.20 12.81
N ASP A 566 6.54 20.34 13.58
CA ASP A 566 7.39 19.21 13.93
C ASP A 566 6.60 18.26 14.86
N TRP A 567 7.08 17.03 14.99
CA TRP A 567 6.42 16.02 15.84
C TRP A 567 6.49 16.35 17.35
N PHE A 568 7.19 17.42 17.75
CA PHE A 568 7.56 17.68 19.15
C PHE A 568 7.32 19.10 19.69
N GLY A 569 6.68 19.99 18.91
CA GLY A 569 6.35 21.34 19.35
C GLY A 569 7.58 22.23 19.46
N SER A 570 7.99 22.81 18.33
CA SER A 570 8.61 24.15 18.27
C SER A 570 7.72 25.14 17.55
#